data_AF-A0A5S4T144-F1
#
_entry.id   AF-A0A5S4T144-F1
#
_cell.length_a   1.000
_cell.length_b   1.000
_cell.length_c   1.000
_cell.angle_alpha   90.00
_cell.angle_beta   90.00
_cell.angle_gamma   90.00
#
_symmetry.space_group_name_H-M   'P 1'
#
loop_
_entity.id
_entity.type
_entity.pdbx_description
1 polymer ?
#
loop_
_entity_poly.entity_id
_entity_poly.type
_entity_poly.pdbx_seq_one_letter_code
_entity_poly.pdbx_strand_id
1 'polypeptide(L)'
;MHPEQIKAALRMKGISPTALASEMCVANSSVSQVISGRAVSARIRQRIAEITGMPVDMLWPPVNERHALHSTRPEGADARIARGAS
;
A
#
# COMPACT_ATOMS: atom_id res chain seq x y z
N MET A 1 -4.10 -6.55 -3.11
CA MET A 1 -3.35 -6.97 -1.90
C MET A 1 -4.30 -7.58 -0.88
N HIS A 2 -3.83 -8.47 0.01
CA HIS A 2 -4.67 -8.99 1.10
C HIS A 2 -4.75 -8.01 2.28
N PRO A 3 -5.91 -7.89 2.97
CA PRO A 3 -6.09 -6.94 4.07
C PRO A 3 -5.12 -7.16 5.25
N GLU A 4 -4.69 -8.40 5.51
CA GLU A 4 -3.67 -8.68 6.53
C GLU A 4 -2.31 -8.10 6.16
N GLN A 5 -1.95 -8.06 4.88
CA GLN A 5 -0.68 -7.48 4.43
C GLN A 5 -0.69 -5.97 4.60
N ILE A 6 -1.82 -5.29 4.34
CA ILE A 6 -1.96 -3.85 4.58
C ILE A 6 -1.80 -3.56 6.08
N LYS A 7 -2.42 -4.37 6.94
CA LYS A 7 -2.25 -4.25 8.40
C LYS A 7 -0.80 -4.50 8.84
N ALA A 8 -0.12 -5.48 8.24
CA ALA A 8 1.28 -5.75 8.52
C ALA A 8 2.17 -4.58 8.08
N ALA A 9 1.96 -4.02 6.89
CA ALA A 9 2.70 -2.87 6.39
C ALA A 9 2.55 -1.64 7.30
N LEU A 10 1.33 -1.37 7.78
CA LEU A 10 1.09 -0.33 8.79
C LEU A 10 1.88 -0.59 10.08
N ARG A 11 1.83 -1.82 10.60
CA ARG A 11 2.58 -2.20 11.81
C ARG A 11 4.10 -2.11 11.64
N MET A 12 4.62 -2.48 10.46
CA MET A 12 6.04 -2.33 10.13
C MET A 12 6.48 -0.86 10.13
N LYS A 13 5.56 0.07 9.88
CA LYS A 13 5.79 1.52 9.98
C LYS A 13 5.53 2.07 11.39
N GLY A 14 5.23 1.21 12.35
CA GLY A 14 4.94 1.60 13.74
C GLY A 14 3.55 2.19 13.94
N ILE A 15 2.66 2.16 12.94
CA ILE A 15 1.32 2.73 13.01
C ILE A 15 0.29 1.60 13.14
N SER A 16 -0.56 1.70 14.15
CA SER A 16 -1.72 0.80 14.27
C SER A 16 -2.93 1.38 13.54
N PRO A 17 -3.87 0.54 13.07
CA PRO A 17 -5.13 1.01 12.47
C PRO A 17 -5.93 1.93 13.41
N THR A 18 -5.80 1.71 14.72
CA THR A 18 -6.44 2.54 15.76
C THR A 18 -5.76 3.88 15.94
N ALA A 19 -4.43 3.93 15.88
CA ALA A 19 -3.69 5.18 15.87
C ALA A 19 -4.05 6.01 14.63
N LEU A 20 -4.10 5.38 13.46
CA LEU A 20 -4.55 6.02 12.22
C LEU A 20 -5.99 6.56 12.32
N ALA A 21 -6.91 5.78 12.89
CA ALA A 21 -8.29 6.21 13.10
C ALA A 21 -8.37 7.45 14.00
N SER A 22 -7.58 7.45 15.08
CA SER A 22 -7.51 8.57 16.03
C SER A 22 -6.92 9.82 15.39
N GLU A 23 -5.83 9.68 14.64
CA GLU A 23 -5.17 10.77 13.90
C GLU A 23 -6.11 11.43 12.89
N MET A 24 -6.90 10.63 12.16
CA MET A 24 -7.83 11.14 11.16
C MET A 24 -9.18 11.58 11.73
N CYS A 25 -9.42 11.39 13.03
CA CYS A 25 -10.72 11.57 13.69
C CYS A 25 -11.85 10.79 13.01
N VAL A 26 -11.61 9.52 12.67
CA VAL A 26 -12.61 8.62 12.06
C VAL A 26 -12.87 7.40 12.95
N ALA A 27 -14.00 6.73 12.73
CA ALA A 27 -14.27 5.49 13.44
C ALA A 27 -13.29 4.38 13.03
N ASN A 28 -12.89 3.55 14.00
CA ASN A 28 -12.06 2.35 13.75
C ASN A 28 -12.70 1.41 12.71
N SER A 29 -14.03 1.31 12.71
CA SER A 29 -14.80 0.53 11.74
C SER A 29 -14.61 1.05 10.31
N SER A 30 -14.55 2.37 10.10
CA SER A 30 -14.31 2.97 8.79
C SER A 30 -12.93 2.59 8.25
N VAL A 31 -11.89 2.63 9.09
CA VAL A 31 -10.54 2.21 8.70
C VAL A 31 -10.52 0.70 8.38
N SER A 32 -11.17 -0.13 9.20
CA SER A 32 -11.26 -1.58 8.96
C SER A 32 -11.99 -1.92 7.66
N GLN A 33 -13.08 -1.21 7.34
CA GLN A 33 -13.82 -1.36 6.09
C GLN A 33 -12.99 -0.95 4.87
N VAL A 34 -12.19 0.11 4.98
CA VAL A 34 -11.27 0.54 3.91
C VAL A 34 -10.16 -0.47 3.71
N ILE A 35 -9.48 -0.91 4.78
CA ILE A 35 -8.46 -1.96 4.72
C ILE A 35 -9.00 -3.23 4.06
N SER A 36 -10.22 -3.63 4.40
CA SER A 36 -10.89 -4.81 3.83
C SER A 36 -11.38 -4.60 2.39
N GLY A 37 -11.26 -3.40 1.82
CA GLY A 37 -11.73 -3.05 0.48
C GLY A 37 -13.26 -2.85 0.37
N ARG A 38 -14.01 -2.97 1.47
CA ARG A 38 -15.47 -2.77 1.51
C ARG A 38 -15.88 -1.30 1.37
N ALA A 39 -15.01 -0.39 1.75
CA ALA A 39 -15.20 1.05 1.60
C ALA A 39 -14.12 1.66 0.69
N VAL A 40 -14.50 2.72 -0.04
CA VAL A 40 -13.68 3.38 -1.07
C VAL A 40 -13.23 4.79 -0.68
N SER A 41 -13.18 5.09 0.62
CA SER A 41 -12.79 6.43 1.10
C SER A 41 -11.39 6.82 0.60
N ALA A 42 -11.34 7.75 -0.35
CA ALA A 42 -10.10 8.21 -0.97
C ALA A 42 -9.13 8.79 0.08
N ARG A 43 -9.65 9.55 1.05
CA ARG A 43 -8.86 10.19 2.12
C ARG A 43 -8.13 9.16 2.98
N ILE A 44 -8.79 8.07 3.38
CA ILE A 44 -8.18 7.02 4.22
C ILE A 44 -7.19 6.19 3.40
N ARG A 45 -7.53 5.85 2.15
CA ARG A 45 -6.63 5.10 1.27
C ARG A 45 -5.34 5.85 0.98
N GLN A 46 -5.45 7.14 0.68
CA GLN A 46 -4.31 8.01 0.41
C GLN A 46 -3.43 8.14 1.65
N ARG A 47 -4.01 8.29 2.84
CA ARG A 47 -3.23 8.32 4.08
C ARG A 47 -2.48 7.00 4.34
N ILE A 48 -3.12 5.86 4.09
CA ILE A 48 -2.45 4.54 4.23
C ILE A 48 -1.33 4.40 3.19
N ALA A 49 -1.52 4.88 1.96
CA ALA A 49 -0.50 4.90 0.91
C ALA A 49 0.71 5.74 1.32
N GLU A 50 0.50 6.93 1.88
CA GLU A 50 1.57 7.79 2.41
C GLU A 50 2.39 7.10 3.51
N ILE A 51 1.71 6.45 4.46
CA ILE A 51 2.36 5.76 5.58
C ILE A 51 3.18 4.57 5.10
N THR A 52 2.58 3.75 4.23
CA THR A 52 3.20 2.52 3.74
C THR A 52 4.28 2.80 2.68
N GLY A 53 4.21 3.95 2.01
CA GLY A 53 5.06 4.27 0.86
C GLY A 53 4.67 3.50 -0.41
N MET A 54 3.47 2.93 -0.45
CA MET A 54 2.94 2.15 -1.58
C MET A 54 1.81 2.92 -2.25
N PRO A 55 1.68 2.86 -3.60
CA PRO A 55 0.57 3.52 -4.27
C PRO A 55 -0.77 2.84 -3.94
N VAL A 56 -1.84 3.64 -3.93
CA VAL A 56 -3.21 3.17 -3.60
C VAL A 56 -3.63 2.01 -4.50
N ASP A 57 -3.31 2.04 -5.79
CA ASP A 57 -3.60 0.96 -6.74
C ASP A 57 -2.91 -0.37 -6.40
N MET A 58 -1.73 -0.33 -5.77
CA MET A 58 -1.04 -1.56 -5.36
C MET A 58 -1.70 -2.16 -4.10
N LEU A 59 -2.11 -1.29 -3.17
CA LEU A 59 -2.80 -1.67 -1.94
C LEU A 59 -4.22 -2.21 -2.25
N TRP A 60 -4.97 -1.51 -3.10
CA TRP A 60 -6.32 -1.87 -3.54
C TRP A 60 -6.38 -1.95 -5.07
N PRO A 61 -6.04 -3.11 -5.65
CA PRO A 61 -6.09 -3.28 -7.09
C PRO A 61 -7.52 -3.08 -7.61
N PRO A 62 -7.70 -2.39 -8.74
CA PRO A 62 -9.00 -2.25 -9.36
C PRO A 62 -9.53 -3.64 -9.75
N VAL A 63 -10.80 -3.91 -9.45
CA VAL A 63 -11.50 -5.17 -9.79
C VAL A 63 -11.62 -5.44 -11.29
N ASN A 64 -11.09 -4.56 -12.15
CA ASN A 64 -11.10 -4.72 -13.60
C ASN A 64 -9.92 -5.60 -14.08
N GLU A 65 -9.70 -6.73 -13.43
CA GLU A 65 -8.78 -7.77 -13.92
C GLU A 65 -9.57 -8.89 -14.59
N ARG A 66 -10.37 -8.54 -15.61
CA ARG A 66 -10.65 -9.52 -16.65
C ARG A 66 -9.53 -9.64 -17.67
N HIS A 67 -8.59 -8.70 -17.80
CA HIS A 67 -7.37 -8.91 -18.60
C HIS A 67 -6.32 -7.83 -18.30
N ALA A 68 -5.29 -8.15 -17.52
CA ALA A 68 -3.97 -7.52 -17.64
C ALA A 68 -2.91 -8.42 -17.01
N LEU A 69 -2.57 -9.51 -17.72
CA LEU A 69 -1.39 -10.35 -17.49
C LEU A 69 -0.04 -9.60 -17.68
N HIS A 70 -0.01 -8.28 -17.54
CA HIS A 70 1.19 -7.48 -17.73
C HIS A 70 1.18 -6.27 -16.79
N SER A 71 2.00 -6.32 -15.74
CA SER A 71 2.92 -5.19 -15.52
C SER A 71 4.16 -5.66 -14.75
N THR A 72 5.23 -5.66 -15.51
CA THR A 72 6.65 -5.79 -15.22
C THR A 72 7.11 -5.39 -13.81
N ARG A 73 7.95 -6.28 -13.24
CA ARG A 73 9.02 -6.06 -12.26
C ARG A 73 9.57 -4.61 -12.25
N PRO A 74 9.65 -3.92 -11.09
CA PRO A 74 10.46 -2.72 -11.01
C PRO A 74 11.94 -3.10 -11.08
N GLU A 75 12.50 -2.79 -12.23
CA GLU A 75 13.91 -2.57 -12.51
C GLU A 75 14.47 -1.47 -11.58
N GLY A 76 15.67 -1.68 -11.02
CA GLY A 76 16.51 -0.61 -10.51
C GLY A 76 16.89 -0.65 -9.02
N ALA A 77 17.80 -1.54 -8.62
CA ALA A 77 18.78 -1.27 -7.54
C ALA A 77 19.90 -2.34 -7.53
N ASP A 78 20.94 -2.14 -8.35
CA ASP A 78 22.37 -2.27 -8.00
C ASP A 78 23.18 -2.30 -9.30
N ALA A 79 23.36 -1.11 -9.90
CA ALA A 79 24.42 -0.91 -10.88
C ALA A 79 25.73 -0.78 -10.10
N ARG A 80 26.44 -1.90 -9.89
CA ARG A 80 27.83 -1.87 -9.45
C ARG A 80 28.74 -2.73 -10.34
N ILE A 81 29.81 -2.04 -10.74
CA ILE A 81 31.11 -2.52 -11.23
C ILE A 81 31.25 -2.67 -12.75
N ALA A 82 31.51 -1.53 -13.40
CA ALA A 82 32.38 -1.46 -14.58
C ALA A 82 33.56 -0.52 -14.29
N ARG A 83 34.73 -1.10 -14.03
CA ARG A 83 36.09 -0.57 -14.31
C ARG A 83 36.93 -1.83 -14.48
N GLY A 84 37.45 -2.20 -15.64
CA GLY A 84 38.09 -1.38 -16.67
C GLY A 84 39.43 -2.07 -16.90
N ALA A 85 39.48 -2.88 -17.95
CA ALA A 85 40.66 -3.61 -18.38
C ALA A 85 41.71 -2.64 -18.94
N SER A 86 42.98 -2.93 -18.69
CA SER A 86 44.13 -2.58 -19.53
C SER A 86 45.22 -3.60 -19.29
#